data_AF-A0A947JZ76-F1
#
_entry.id   AF-A0A947JZ76-F1
#
_cell.length_a   1.000
_cell.length_b   1.000
_cell.length_c   1.000
_cell.angle_alpha   90.00
_cell.angle_beta   90.00
_cell.angle_gamma   90.00
#
_symmetry.space_group_name_H-M   'P 1'
#
loop_
_entity.id
_entity.type
_entity.pdbx_description
1 polymer ?
#
loop_
_entity_poly.entity_id
_entity_poly.type
_entity_poly.pdbx_seq_one_letter_code
_entity_poly.pdbx_strand_id
1 'polypeptide(L)'
;MLKNKKIYASQDSIHFGASKPNKKFDKSDLDTVQSALENLGKRKLWRCFVCSDLHIGNKPPAECPTCLTQNAYAEISEQEFKILIGLND
;
A
#
# COMPACT_ATOMS: atom_id res chain seq x y z
N MET A 1 9.25 15.35 -18.12
CA MET A 1 9.43 15.66 -16.69
C MET A 1 8.53 14.75 -15.86
N LEU A 2 9.02 13.57 -15.44
CA LEU A 2 8.24 12.65 -14.59
C LEU A 2 9.20 11.91 -13.66
N LYS A 3 9.68 12.58 -12.60
CA LYS A 3 10.46 11.95 -11.53
C LYS A 3 10.05 12.62 -10.21
N ASN A 4 9.71 11.82 -9.20
CA ASN A 4 9.41 12.22 -7.81
C ASN A 4 7.98 12.67 -7.46
N LYS A 5 6.97 11.80 -7.59
CA LYS A 5 5.82 11.86 -6.66
C LYS A 5 5.72 10.55 -5.87
N LYS A 6 6.00 10.66 -4.57
CA LYS A 6 6.19 9.58 -3.59
C LYS A 6 4.90 8.96 -3.07
N ILE A 7 3.73 9.50 -3.40
CA ILE A 7 2.42 8.98 -3.00
C ILE A 7 1.46 9.38 -4.14
N TYR A 8 0.92 8.40 -4.87
CA TYR A 8 -0.17 8.65 -5.82
C TYR A 8 -1.50 8.56 -5.07
N ALA A 9 -1.80 9.58 -4.28
CA ALA A 9 -3.15 9.83 -3.82
C ALA A 9 -3.96 10.39 -5.00
N SER A 10 -4.45 9.50 -5.87
CA SER A 10 -5.73 9.80 -6.52
C SER A 10 -6.82 9.65 -5.46
N GLN A 11 -8.01 10.23 -5.65
CA GLN A 11 -9.06 10.32 -4.62
C GLN A 11 -9.41 8.99 -3.90
N ASP A 12 -8.98 7.82 -4.42
CA ASP A 12 -9.31 6.49 -3.90
C ASP A 12 -8.12 5.50 -3.77
N SER A 13 -6.85 5.93 -3.85
CA SER A 13 -5.71 5.00 -3.82
C SER A 13 -4.50 5.49 -3.01
N ILE A 14 -3.97 4.67 -2.10
CA ILE A 14 -2.66 4.89 -1.46
C ILE A 14 -1.74 3.72 -1.83
N HIS A 15 -0.50 4.01 -2.27
CA HIS A 15 0.50 3.00 -2.61
C HIS A 15 1.73 3.15 -1.70
N PHE A 16 2.16 2.05 -1.10
CA PHE A 16 3.36 2.00 -0.28
C PHE A 16 4.41 1.16 -0.99
N GLY A 17 5.24 1.84 -1.78
CA GLY A 17 6.37 1.21 -2.46
C GLY A 17 7.42 0.76 -1.45
N ALA A 18 7.41 -0.53 -1.12
CA ALA A 18 8.42 -1.21 -0.31
C ALA A 18 9.74 -1.41 -1.07
N SER A 19 10.16 -0.46 -1.91
CA SER A 19 11.39 -0.57 -2.71
C SER A 19 12.68 -0.62 -1.88
N LYS A 20 12.60 -0.61 -0.55
CA LYS A 20 13.75 -0.88 0.33
C LYS A 20 13.35 -1.82 1.46
N PRO A 21 14.08 -2.93 1.67
CA PRO A 21 13.82 -3.91 2.73
C PRO A 21 13.96 -3.36 4.17
N ASN A 22 14.39 -2.11 4.33
CA ASN A 22 14.64 -1.46 5.62
C ASN A 22 13.99 -0.08 5.76
N LYS A 23 13.03 0.28 4.89
CA LYS A 23 12.32 1.56 5.06
C LYS A 23 11.25 1.37 6.13
N LYS A 24 11.58 1.69 7.37
CA LYS A 24 10.59 1.84 8.44
C LYS A 24 9.62 2.94 8.03
N PHE A 25 8.31 2.65 8.08
CA PHE A 25 7.29 3.69 8.01
C PHE A 25 7.52 4.62 9.20
N ASP A 26 7.62 5.92 8.94
CA ASP A 26 7.70 6.88 10.04
C ASP A 26 6.33 7.04 10.70
N LYS A 27 6.28 7.72 11.85
CA LYS A 27 5.03 7.91 12.59
C LYS A 27 3.95 8.59 11.74
N SER A 28 4.33 9.52 10.86
CA SER A 28 3.35 10.24 10.03
C SER A 28 2.78 9.37 8.90
N ASP A 29 3.59 8.46 8.34
CA ASP A 29 3.11 7.43 7.42
C ASP A 29 2.09 6.51 8.13
N LEU A 30 2.39 6.09 9.37
CA LEU A 30 1.52 5.21 10.17
C LEU A 30 0.19 5.89 10.54
N ASP A 31 0.20 7.16 10.95
CA ASP A 31 -1.02 7.91 11.30
C ASP A 31 -1.94 8.05 10.07
N THR A 32 -1.35 8.26 8.89
CA THR A 32 -2.08 8.32 7.61
C THR A 32 -2.72 6.99 7.27
N VAL A 33 -1.96 5.90 7.45
CA VAL A 33 -2.44 4.52 7.21
C VAL A 33 -3.57 4.17 8.16
N GLN A 34 -3.40 4.45 9.46
CA GLN A 34 -4.39 4.15 10.49
C GLN A 34 -5.72 4.86 10.17
N SER A 35 -5.66 6.15 9.83
CA SER A 35 -6.83 6.92 9.41
C SER A 35 -7.51 6.34 8.15
N ALA A 36 -6.73 5.78 7.22
CA ALA A 36 -7.25 5.14 6.01
C ALA A 36 -7.90 3.78 6.29
N LEU A 37 -7.35 3.00 7.23
CA LEU A 37 -7.92 1.72 7.69
C LEU A 37 -9.26 1.96 8.42
N GLU A 38 -9.32 2.95 9.30
CA GLU A 38 -10.55 3.31 10.03
C GLU A 38 -11.69 3.76 9.10
N ASN A 39 -11.36 4.24 7.90
CA ASN A 39 -12.31 4.75 6.92
C ASN A 39 -12.30 3.92 5.61
N LEU A 40 -12.03 2.62 5.68
CA LEU A 40 -11.87 1.77 4.48
C LEU A 40 -13.12 1.78 3.58
N GLY A 41 -14.31 1.68 4.17
CA GLY A 41 -15.58 1.68 3.44
C GLY A 41 -15.68 0.50 2.47
N LYS A 42 -15.82 0.78 1.16
CA LYS A 42 -15.84 -0.23 0.09
C LYS A 42 -14.44 -0.65 -0.40
N ARG A 43 -13.39 0.03 0.07
CA ARG A 43 -12.02 -0.25 -0.35
C ARG A 43 -11.55 -1.57 0.27
N LYS A 44 -10.61 -2.21 -0.41
CA LYS A 44 -9.94 -3.44 -0.01
C LYS A 44 -8.44 -3.17 0.10
N LEU A 45 -7.76 -4.09 0.77
CA LEU A 45 -6.31 -4.05 0.96
C LEU A 45 -5.68 -5.05 0.01
N TRP A 46 -4.68 -4.61 -0.73
CA TRP A 46 -4.03 -5.38 -1.76
C TRP A 46 -2.53 -5.39 -1.52
N ARG A 47 -1.90 -6.54 -1.76
CA ARG A 47 -0.46 -6.71 -1.65
C ARG A 47 0.10 -7.28 -2.94
N CYS A 48 1.17 -6.66 -3.44
CA CYS A 48 1.94 -7.24 -4.52
C CYS A 48 2.71 -8.48 -4.03
N PHE A 49 2.45 -9.66 -4.57
CA PHE A 49 3.16 -10.88 -4.16
C PHE A 49 4.61 -10.96 -4.67
N VAL A 50 5.01 -10.04 -5.56
CA VAL A 50 6.39 -9.96 -6.09
C VAL A 50 7.28 -9.08 -5.22
N CYS A 51 6.81 -7.88 -4.86
CA CYS A 51 7.62 -6.87 -4.17
C CYS A 51 7.04 -6.38 -2.84
N SER A 52 5.88 -6.92 -2.41
CA SER A 52 5.16 -6.52 -1.19
C SER A 52 4.71 -5.05 -1.16
N ASP A 53 4.55 -4.41 -2.33
CA ASP A 53 3.84 -3.12 -2.43
C ASP A 53 2.41 -3.25 -1.88
N LEU A 54 2.04 -2.35 -0.98
CA LEU A 54 0.72 -2.32 -0.36
C LEU A 54 -0.15 -1.26 -1.03
N HIS A 55 -1.38 -1.62 -1.37
CA HIS A 55 -2.34 -0.76 -2.02
C HIS A 55 -3.70 -0.80 -1.32
N ILE A 56 -4.26 0.38 -1.03
CA ILE A 56 -5.61 0.52 -0.48
C ILE A 56 -6.53 1.05 -1.59
N GLY A 57 -7.55 0.30 -1.98
CA GLY A 57 -8.46 0.68 -3.07
C GLY A 57 -9.55 -0.35 -3.37
N ASN A 58 -10.56 0.02 -4.16
CA ASN A 58 -11.67 -0.89 -4.52
C ASN A 58 -11.21 -2.07 -5.41
N LYS A 59 -10.17 -1.85 -6.22
CA LYS A 59 -9.58 -2.82 -7.14
C LYS A 59 -8.06 -2.63 -7.17
N PRO A 60 -7.27 -3.69 -7.42
CA PRO A 60 -5.83 -3.56 -7.55
C PRO A 60 -5.46 -2.90 -8.89
N PRO A 61 -4.27 -2.29 -8.98
CA PRO A 61 -3.74 -1.83 -10.25
C PRO A 61 -3.40 -3.01 -11.18
N ALA A 62 -3.57 -2.81 -12.49
CA ALA A 62 -3.20 -3.80 -13.50
C ALA A 62 -1.69 -4.06 -13.56
N GLU A 63 -0.88 -3.04 -13.26
CA GLU A 63 0.57 -3.11 -13.20
C GLU A 63 1.05 -2.56 -11.85
N CYS A 64 1.99 -3.24 -11.20
CA CYS A 64 2.57 -2.76 -9.96
C CYS A 64 3.47 -1.53 -10.22
N PRO A 65 3.23 -0.37 -9.60
CA PRO A 65 4.05 0.82 -9.80
C PRO A 65 5.48 0.67 -9.23
N THR A 66 5.70 -0.33 -8.38
CA THR A 66 7.01 -0.58 -7.74
C THR A 66 7.88 -1.54 -8.56
N CYS A 67 7.34 -2.69 -8.98
CA CYS A 67 8.11 -3.73 -9.68
C CYS A 67 7.72 -3.95 -11.15
N LEU A 68 6.71 -3.21 -11.64
CA LEU A 68 6.21 -3.26 -13.01
C LEU A 68 5.65 -4.63 -13.45
N THR A 69 5.41 -5.55 -12.50
CA THR A 69 4.77 -6.83 -12.81
C THR A 69 3.27 -6.65 -12.93
N GLN A 70 2.68 -7.25 -13.96
CA GLN A 70 1.25 -7.19 -14.25
C GLN A 70 0.46 -8.19 -13.41
N ASN A 71 -0.77 -7.83 -13.03
CA ASN A 71 -1.73 -8.64 -12.27
C ASN A 71 -1.12 -9.27 -11.00
N ALA A 72 -0.21 -8.53 -10.36
CA ALA A 72 0.64 -9.06 -9.30
C ALA A 72 0.09 -8.85 -7.88
N TYR A 73 -1.18 -8.48 -7.73
CA TYR A 73 -1.80 -8.14 -6.44
C TYR A 73 -2.79 -9.20 -5.98
N ALA A 74 -2.69 -9.56 -4.71
CA ALA A 74 -3.68 -10.36 -3.99
C ALA A 74 -4.36 -9.50 -2.91
N GLU A 75 -5.64 -9.74 -2.67
CA GLU A 75 -6.35 -9.15 -1.54
C GLU A 75 -5.80 -9.76 -0.24
N ILE A 76 -5.56 -8.93 0.78
CA ILE A 76 -5.06 -9.34 2.09
C ILE A 76 -5.95 -8.83 3.21
N SER A 77 -5.86 -9.46 4.38
CA SER A 77 -6.60 -9.01 5.57
C SER A 77 -6.01 -7.73 6.17
N GLU A 78 -6.81 -7.00 6.93
CA GLU A 78 -6.34 -5.85 7.72
C GLU A 78 -5.23 -6.24 8.69
N GLN A 79 -5.34 -7.42 9.31
CA GLN A 79 -4.32 -7.94 10.22
C GLN A 79 -2.98 -8.16 9.51
N GLU A 80 -2.98 -8.80 8.33
CA GLU A 80 -1.77 -8.97 7.54
C GLU A 80 -1.18 -7.61 7.12
N PHE A 81 -2.03 -6.67 6.73
CA PHE A 81 -1.59 -5.33 6.35
C PHE A 81 -0.89 -4.61 7.50
N LYS A 82 -1.47 -4.65 8.72
CA LYS A 82 -0.89 -4.07 9.94
C LYS A 82 0.49 -4.66 10.27
N ILE A 83 0.62 -5.98 10.17
CA ILE A 83 1.89 -6.66 10.37
C ILE A 83 2.96 -6.18 9.38
N LEU A 84 2.59 -6.01 8.10
CA LEU A 84 3.51 -5.59 7.04
C LEU A 84 3.99 -4.14 7.18
N ILE A 85 3.18 -3.27 7.79
CA ILE A 85 3.58 -1.88 8.10
C ILE A 85 4.25 -1.74 9.47
N GLY A 86 4.37 -2.83 10.24
CA GLY A 86 5.00 -2.84 11.56
C GLY A 86 4.11 -2.35 12.70
N LEU A 87 2.78 -2.34 12.50
CA LEU A 87 1.80 -2.22 13.57
C LEU A 87 1.55 -3.62 14.14
N ASN A 88 2.36 -3.99 15.13
CA ASN A 88 2.11 -5.14 15.98
C ASN A 88 1.74 -4.61 17.36
N ASP A 89 0.55 -4.94 17.85
CA ASP A 89 0.15 -4.75 19.25
C ASP A 89 1.05 -5.55 20.21
#